data_AF-A0A534NWL6-F1
#
_entry.id   AF-A0A534NWL6-F1
#
_cell.length_a   1.000
_cell.length_b   1.000
_cell.length_c   1.000
_cell.angle_alpha   90.00
_cell.angle_beta   90.00
_cell.angle_gamma   90.00
#
_symmetry.space_group_name_H-M   'P 1'
#
loop_
_entity.id
_entity.type
_entity.pdbx_description
1 polymer ?
#
loop_
_entity_poly.entity_id
_entity_poly.type
_entity_poly.pdbx_seq_one_letter_code
_entity_poly.pdbx_strand_id
1 'polypeptide(L)' 'ARWDAASARARSFAEEIVPAAEQLVKMARDAWELGRTQLTAVLQAQAELTSARADASDAALAAQLALADMEESSGVAL' A
#
# COMPACT_ATOMS: atom_id res chain seq x y z
N ALA A 1 -17.51 -3.91 -11.89
CA ALA A 1 -17.52 -2.55 -11.30
C ALA A 1 -16.89 -2.50 -9.91
N ARG A 2 -17.43 -3.20 -8.89
CA ARG A 2 -16.87 -3.20 -7.52
C ARG A 2 -15.53 -3.95 -7.43
N TRP A 3 -15.44 -5.14 -8.04
CA TRP A 3 -14.19 -5.89 -8.13
C TRP A 3 -13.10 -5.11 -8.90
N ASP A 4 -13.42 -4.55 -10.07
CA ASP A 4 -12.46 -3.76 -10.86
C ASP A 4 -11.86 -2.60 -10.05
N ALA A 5 -12.70 -1.87 -9.30
CA ALA A 5 -12.25 -0.78 -8.46
C ALA A 5 -11.37 -1.25 -7.29
N ALA A 6 -11.76 -2.35 -6.62
CA ALA A 6 -10.98 -2.92 -5.52
C ALA A 6 -9.63 -3.46 -6.01
N SER A 7 -9.62 -4.16 -7.15
CA SER A 7 -8.41 -4.68 -7.80
C SER A 7 -7.48 -3.55 -8.27
N ALA A 8 -8.02 -2.49 -8.87
CA ALA A 8 -7.24 -1.32 -9.27
C ALA A 8 -6.60 -0.62 -8.05
N ARG A 9 -7.35 -0.50 -6.95
CA ARG A 9 -6.82 0.07 -5.70
C ARG A 9 -5.70 -0.80 -5.12
N ALA A 10 -5.90 -2.11 -5.03
CA ALA A 10 -4.87 -3.03 -4.55
C ALA A 10 -3.59 -2.95 -5.40
N ARG A 11 -3.74 -2.83 -6.73
CA ARG A 11 -2.61 -2.65 -7.65
C ARG A 11 -1.87 -1.35 -7.41
N SER A 12 -2.57 -0.23 -7.28
CA SER A 12 -1.94 1.07 -7.02
C SER A 12 -1.14 1.06 -5.71
N PHE A 13 -1.63 0.39 -4.67
CA PHE A 13 -0.85 0.20 -3.45
C PHE A 13 0.44 -0.60 -3.67
N ALA A 14 0.35 -1.72 -4.40
CA ALA A 14 1.48 -2.62 -4.64
C ALA A 14 2.54 -2.02 -5.57
N GLU A 15 2.12 -1.32 -6.62
CA GLU A 15 3.01 -0.86 -7.70
C GLU A 15 3.48 0.59 -7.52
N GLU A 16 2.73 1.42 -6.79
CA GLU A 16 3.01 2.86 -6.69
C GLU A 16 3.23 3.31 -5.24
N ILE A 17 2.25 3.10 -4.37
CA ILE A 17 2.21 3.76 -3.05
C ILE A 17 3.27 3.17 -2.10
N VAL A 18 3.32 1.83 -1.95
CA VAL A 18 4.31 1.19 -1.07
C VAL A 18 5.75 1.45 -1.56
N PRO A 19 6.08 1.28 -2.86
CA PRO A 19 7.40 1.63 -3.37
C PRO A 19 7.78 3.11 -3.15
N ALA A 20 6.83 4.03 -3.33
CA ALA A 20 7.08 5.45 -3.06
C ALA A 20 7.38 5.71 -1.58
N ALA A 21 6.64 5.09 -0.67
CA ALA A 21 6.88 5.20 0.77
C ALA A 21 8.23 4.59 1.18
N GLU A 22 8.66 3.49 0.56
CA GLU A 22 9.99 2.91 0.78
C GLU A 22 11.10 3.86 0.33
N GLN A 23 10.91 4.52 -0.82
CA GLN A 23 11.85 5.52 -1.32
C GLN A 23 11.90 6.75 -0.39
N LEU A 24 10.77 7.18 0.19
CA LEU A 24 10.75 8.25 1.19
C LEU A 24 11.55 7.89 2.44
N VAL A 25 11.41 6.67 2.95
CA VAL A 25 12.21 6.19 4.09
C VAL A 25 13.70 6.22 3.77
N LYS A 26 14.08 5.77 2.57
CA LYS A 26 15.47 5.81 2.11
C LYS A 26 16.01 7.24 2.07
N MET A 27 15.28 8.17 1.43
CA MET A 27 15.69 9.57 1.34
C MET A 27 15.79 10.25 2.71
N ALA A 28 14.86 9.95 3.62
CA ALA A 28 14.91 10.48 4.97
C ALA A 28 16.15 9.98 5.73
N ARG A 29 16.51 8.70 5.60
CA ARG A 29 17.72 8.12 6.18
C ARG A 29 18.98 8.77 5.62
N ASP A 30 19.09 8.83 4.29
CA ASP A 30 20.24 9.45 3.62
C ASP A 30 20.42 10.92 4.08
N ALA A 31 19.31 11.67 4.18
CA ALA A 31 19.35 13.05 4.65
C ALA A 31 19.76 13.16 6.13
N TRP A 32 19.35 12.23 6.98
CA TRP A 32 19.69 12.23 8.41
C TRP A 32 21.16 11.88 8.62
N GLU A 33 21.67 10.87 7.91
CA GLU A 33 23.09 10.48 7.94
C GLU A 33 24.01 11.62 7.47
N LEU A 34 23.54 12.44 6.53
CA LEU A 34 24.23 13.66 6.07
C LEU A 34 24.04 14.87 7.01
N GLY A 35 23.29 14.74 8.10
CA GLY A 35 22.99 15.84 9.03
C GLY A 35 22.07 16.93 8.45
N ARG A 36 21.36 16.63 7.36
CA ARG A 36 20.46 17.56 6.65
C ARG A 36 19.02 17.52 7.15
N THR A 37 18.67 16.51 7.95
CA THR A 37 17.36 16.42 8.62
C THR A 37 17.51 15.80 10.01
N GLN A 38 16.45 15.88 10.81
CA GLN A 38 16.38 15.32 12.16
C GLN A 38 15.94 13.85 12.11
N LEU A 39 16.31 13.06 13.13
CA LEU A 39 15.89 11.66 13.27
C LEU A 39 14.35 11.51 13.26
N THR A 40 13.62 12.51 13.75
CA THR A 40 12.15 12.55 13.73
C THR A 40 11.57 12.45 12.32
N ALA A 41 12.23 13.00 11.30
CA ALA A 41 11.81 12.86 9.91
C ALA A 41 11.94 11.41 9.40
N VAL A 42 12.98 10.69 9.84
CA VAL A 42 13.15 9.26 9.53
C VAL A 42 12.05 8.43 10.17
N LEU A 43 11.74 8.71 11.44
CA LEU A 43 10.68 8.01 12.17
C LEU A 43 9.30 8.26 11.55
N GLN A 44 9.04 9.51 11.13
CA GLN A 44 7.80 9.86 10.43
C GLN A 44 7.66 9.10 9.11
N ALA A 45 8.70 9.07 8.27
CA ALA A 45 8.67 8.32 7.01
C ALA A 45 8.46 6.81 7.24
N GLN A 46 9.03 6.24 8.32
CA GLN A 46 8.82 4.84 8.68
C GLN A 46 7.39 4.55 9.15
N ALA A 47 6.78 5.47 9.90
CA ALA A 47 5.37 5.38 10.29
C ALA A 47 4.47 5.43 9.06
N GLU A 48 4.75 6.32 8.10
CA GLU A 48 4.02 6.42 6.83
C GLU A 48 4.15 5.15 5.98
N LEU A 49 5.35 4.57 5.86
CA LEU A 49 5.53 3.28 5.19
C LEU A 49 4.75 2.16 5.88
N THR A 50 4.73 2.15 7.21
CA THR A 50 3.97 1.16 7.97
C THR A 50 2.47 1.30 7.71
N SER A 51 1.95 2.52 7.71
CA SER A 51 0.55 2.81 7.34
C SER A 51 0.25 2.36 5.92
N ALA A 52 1.09 2.72 4.95
CA ALA A 52 0.89 2.36 3.54
C ALA A 52 0.84 0.83 3.33
N ARG A 53 1.66 0.07 4.08
CA ARG A 53 1.63 -1.40 4.04
C ARG A 53 0.38 -2.00 4.68
N ALA A 54 -0.13 -1.39 5.75
CA ALA A 54 -1.41 -1.79 6.34
C ALA A 54 -2.56 -1.54 5.35
N ASP A 55 -2.62 -0.32 4.78
CA ASP A 55 -3.63 0.05 3.79
C ASP A 55 -3.57 -0.83 2.53
N ALA A 56 -2.35 -1.21 2.09
CA ALA A 56 -2.15 -2.14 0.99
C ALA A 56 -2.71 -3.54 1.30
N SER A 57 -2.52 -4.03 2.53
CA SER A 57 -3.03 -5.33 2.97
C SER A 57 -4.57 -5.32 3.01
N ASP A 58 -5.16 -4.24 3.51
CA ASP A 58 -6.61 -4.05 3.53
C ASP A 58 -7.19 -3.94 2.12
N ALA A 59 -6.51 -3.23 1.21
CA ALA A 59 -6.91 -3.13 -0.19
C ALA A 59 -6.85 -4.49 -0.91
N ALA A 60 -5.80 -5.29 -0.65
CA ALA A 60 -5.69 -6.64 -1.18
C ALA A 60 -6.82 -7.55 -0.66
N LEU A 61 -7.13 -7.50 0.64
CA LEU A 61 -8.25 -8.24 1.22
C LEU A 61 -9.58 -7.82 0.59
N ALA A 62 -9.82 -6.52 0.43
CA ALA A 62 -11.05 -6.01 -0.19
C ALA A 62 -11.20 -6.48 -1.65
N ALA A 63 -10.11 -6.60 -2.40
CA ALA A 63 -10.14 -7.13 -3.76
C ALA A 63 -10.49 -8.62 -3.78
N GLN A 64 -9.95 -9.42 -2.86
CA GLN A 64 -10.28 -10.85 -2.74
C GLN A 64 -11.74 -11.08 -2.33
N LEU A 65 -12.25 -10.29 -1.38
CA LEU A 65 -13.66 -10.35 -1.00
C LEU A 65 -14.59 -9.97 -2.17
N ALA A 66 -14.24 -8.91 -2.91
CA ALA A 66 -15.02 -8.50 -4.07
C ALA A 66 -14.98 -9.54 -5.21
N LEU A 67 -13.92 -10.35 -5.29
CA LEU A 67 -13.84 -11.48 -6.23
C LEU A 67 -14.77 -12.60 -5.79
N ALA A 68 -14.70 -13.01 -4.53
CA ALA A 68 -15.58 -14.04 -3.97
C ALA A 68 -17.07 -13.67 -4.10
N ASP A 69 -17.44 -12.42 -3.83
CA ASP A 69 -18.81 -11.91 -4.03
C ASP A 69 -19.24 -12.02 -5.51
N MET A 70 -18.31 -11.74 -6.44
CA MET A 70 -18.57 -11.85 -7.87
C MET A 70 -18.76 -13.32 -8.29
N GLU A 71 -17.92 -14.24 -7.79
CA GLU A 71 -18.02 -15.68 -8.03
C GLU A 71 -19.34 -16.24 -7.49
N GLU A 72 -19.72 -15.88 -6.26
CA GLU A 72 -21.00 -16.29 -5.66
C GLU A 72 -22.18 -15.79 -6.49
N SER A 73 -22.18 -14.51 -6.88
CA SER A 73 -23.26 -13.90 -7.65
C SER A 73 -23.38 -14.44 -9.10
N SER A 74 -22.28 -14.96 -9.66
CA SER A 74 -22.25 -15.50 -11.02
C SER A 74 -22.52 -17.01 -11.07
N GLY A 75 -22.58 -17.69 -9.92
CA GLY A 75 -22.90 -19.12 -9.81
C GLY A 75 -21.85 -20.06 -10.39
N VAL A 76 -20.67 -19.53 -10.74
CA VAL A 76 -19.54 -20.27 -11.29
C VAL A 76 -18.33 -20.01 -10.38
N ALA A 77 -17.87 -21.04 -9.69
CA ALA A 77 -16.53 -21.03 -9.09
C ALA A 77 -15.52 -21.18 -10.24
N LEU A 78 -14.66 -20.17 -10.44
CA LEU A 78 -13.59 -20.19 -11.45
C LEU A 78 -12.30 -20.78 -10.88
#